data_AF-A0A1J3HQ45-F1
#
_entry.id   AF-A0A1J3HQ45-F1
#
_cell.length_a   1.000
_cell.length_b   1.000
_cell.length_c   1.000
_cell.angle_alpha   90.00
_cell.angle_beta   90.00
_cell.angle_gamma   90.00
#
_symmetry.space_group_name_H-M   'P 1'
#
loop_
_entity.id
_entity.type
_entity.pdbx_description
1 polymer ?
#
loop_
_entity_poly.entity_id
_entity_poly.type
_entity_poly.pdbx_seq_one_letter_code
_entity_poly.pdbx_strand_id
1 'polypeptide(L)'
;GFKLRLFPFSLGGKALAWETSLPEGSVTTWDQCKRAFLAKFFPTSRTAKLRNEISGFTQLSSETFSEAYERFKGYQMQCPHHGFSKENLLSTLPRSVTEVQDVVRHGQQRLLHG
;
A
#
# COMPACT_ATOMS: atom_id res chain seq x y z
N GLY A 1 -10.00 -1.20 -22.81
CA GLY A 1 -9.93 -0.08 -23.77
C GLY A 1 -9.42 1.21 -23.14
N PHE A 2 -10.19 1.88 -22.28
CA PHE A 2 -9.89 3.26 -21.84
C PHE A 2 -8.62 3.42 -20.99
N LYS A 3 -8.45 2.61 -19.92
CA LYS A 3 -7.26 2.69 -19.04
C LYS A 3 -5.94 2.52 -19.79
N LEU A 4 -5.91 1.56 -20.73
CA LEU A 4 -4.73 1.29 -21.54
C LEU A 4 -4.36 2.50 -22.43
N ARG A 5 -5.36 3.16 -23.04
CA ARG A 5 -5.15 4.37 -23.85
C ARG A 5 -4.68 5.58 -23.03
N LEU A 6 -5.12 5.69 -21.77
CA LEU A 6 -4.70 6.79 -20.91
C LEU A 6 -3.35 6.57 -20.24
N PHE A 7 -2.89 5.33 -20.16
CA PHE A 7 -1.69 4.99 -19.42
C PHE A 7 -0.44 5.77 -19.86
N PRO A 8 -0.14 5.95 -21.16
CA PRO A 8 1.03 6.72 -21.59
C PRO A 8 1.06 8.16 -21.06
N PHE A 9 -0.10 8.80 -20.92
CA PHE A 9 -0.22 10.17 -20.39
C PHE A 9 0.09 10.28 -18.89
N SER A 10 0.10 9.15 -18.16
CA SER A 10 0.50 9.10 -16.76
C SER A 10 2.00 8.86 -16.57
N LEU A 11 2.75 8.58 -17.64
CA LEU A 11 4.16 8.20 -17.58
C LEU A 11 5.08 9.38 -17.89
N GLY A 12 6.25 9.38 -17.25
CA GLY A 12 7.33 10.32 -17.52
C GLY A 12 8.68 9.61 -17.61
N GLY A 13 9.65 10.26 -18.27
CA GLY A 13 11.05 9.82 -18.33
C GLY A 13 11.22 8.36 -18.75
N LYS A 14 11.92 7.57 -17.92
CA LYS A 14 12.25 6.16 -18.21
C LYS A 14 11.03 5.25 -18.37
N ALA A 15 9.90 5.60 -17.74
CA ALA A 15 8.68 4.82 -17.83
C ALA A 15 8.01 4.97 -19.20
N LEU A 16 7.91 6.20 -19.70
CA LEU A 16 7.38 6.48 -21.04
C LEU A 16 8.27 5.87 -22.12
N ALA A 17 9.59 6.05 -22.01
CA ALA A 17 10.55 5.46 -22.95
C ALA A 17 10.46 3.93 -23.02
N TRP A 18 10.27 3.26 -21.87
CA TRP A 18 10.05 1.82 -21.84
C TRP A 18 8.75 1.42 -22.52
N GLU A 19 7.65 2.12 -22.25
CA GLU A 19 6.34 1.80 -22.83
C GLU A 19 6.36 1.91 -24.35
N THR A 20 6.96 2.98 -24.88
CA THR A 20 7.12 3.19 -26.33
C THR A 20 8.08 2.17 -26.98
N SER A 21 8.97 1.53 -26.20
CA SER A 21 9.88 0.49 -26.69
C SER A 21 9.25 -0.90 -26.78
N LEU A 22 8.04 -1.09 -26.26
CA LEU A 22 7.37 -2.39 -26.27
C LEU A 22 7.00 -2.78 -27.72
N PRO A 23 7.17 -4.06 -28.11
CA PRO A 23 6.72 -4.53 -29.41
C PRO A 23 5.21 -4.33 -29.59
N GLU A 24 4.79 -3.96 -30.81
CA GLU A 24 3.38 -3.81 -31.13
C GLU A 24 2.61 -5.11 -30.84
N GLY A 25 1.43 -4.99 -30.24
CA GLY A 25 0.61 -6.14 -29.86
C GLY A 25 1.11 -6.94 -28.64
N SER A 26 2.25 -6.60 -28.04
CA SER A 26 2.75 -7.30 -26.83
C SER A 26 1.88 -7.07 -25.58
N VAL A 27 1.20 -5.92 -25.51
CA VAL A 27 0.28 -5.56 -24.43
C VAL A 27 -1.04 -5.10 -25.04
N THR A 28 -2.08 -5.96 -24.96
CA THR A 28 -3.40 -5.68 -25.54
C THR A 28 -4.48 -5.45 -24.48
N THR A 29 -4.19 -5.76 -23.22
CA THR A 29 -5.11 -5.62 -22.09
C THR A 29 -4.51 -4.78 -20.96
N TRP A 30 -5.38 -4.16 -20.16
CA TRP A 30 -4.95 -3.41 -18.97
C TRP A 30 -4.21 -4.28 -17.95
N ASP A 31 -4.61 -5.55 -17.80
CA ASP A 31 -3.95 -6.45 -16.86
C ASP A 31 -2.55 -6.88 -17.32
N GLN A 32 -2.35 -7.10 -18.63
CA GLN A 32 -1.01 -7.31 -19.19
C GLN A 32 -0.12 -6.07 -18.97
N CYS A 33 -0.67 -4.87 -19.21
CA CYS A 33 0.06 -3.61 -19.02
C CYS A 33 0.54 -3.45 -17.58
N LYS A 34 -0.37 -3.61 -16.61
CA LYS A 34 -0.03 -3.57 -15.18
C LYS A 34 1.07 -4.58 -14.83
N ARG A 35 0.93 -5.84 -15.27
CA ARG A 35 1.93 -6.89 -14.98
C ARG A 35 3.30 -6.56 -15.56
N ALA A 36 3.36 -6.14 -16.83
CA ALA A 36 4.60 -5.80 -17.50
C ALA A 36 5.28 -4.58 -16.85
N PHE A 37 4.50 -3.54 -16.51
CA PHE A 37 5.01 -2.35 -15.84
C PHE A 37 5.57 -2.67 -14.45
N LEU A 38 4.82 -3.44 -13.64
CA LEU A 38 5.27 -3.88 -12.33
C LEU A 38 6.55 -4.72 -12.45
N ALA A 39 6.62 -5.67 -13.38
CA ALA A 39 7.82 -6.48 -13.58
C ALA A 39 9.04 -5.64 -13.99
N LYS A 40 8.86 -4.58 -14.78
CA LYS A 40 9.94 -3.69 -15.23
C LYS A 40 10.43 -2.75 -14.12
N PHE A 41 9.53 -2.15 -13.36
CA PHE A 41 9.85 -1.02 -12.46
C PHE A 41 9.80 -1.37 -10.97
N PHE A 42 9.20 -2.50 -10.60
CA PHE A 42 9.07 -2.95 -9.22
C PHE A 42 9.72 -4.33 -9.06
N PRO A 43 11.03 -4.38 -8.72
CA PRO A 43 11.73 -5.64 -8.52
C PRO A 43 10.96 -6.58 -7.59
N THR A 44 10.88 -7.86 -7.97
CA THR A 44 10.18 -8.88 -7.17
C THR A 44 10.74 -8.96 -5.76
N SER A 45 12.06 -8.76 -5.58
CA SER A 45 12.71 -8.71 -4.27
C SER A 45 12.22 -7.55 -3.39
N ARG A 46 12.06 -6.35 -3.96
CA ARG A 46 11.51 -5.19 -3.25
C ARG A 46 10.05 -5.42 -2.87
N THR A 47 9.27 -5.97 -3.80
CA THR A 47 7.86 -6.32 -3.55
C THR A 47 7.75 -7.37 -2.43
N ALA A 48 8.58 -8.42 -2.47
CA ALA A 48 8.62 -9.44 -1.43
C ALA A 48 9.02 -8.86 -0.07
N LYS A 49 10.04 -8.00 -0.02
CA LYS A 49 10.44 -7.31 1.21
C LYS A 49 9.28 -6.51 1.79
N LEU A 50 8.63 -5.64 1.00
CA LEU A 50 7.52 -4.83 1.46
C LEU A 50 6.32 -5.69 1.91
N ARG A 51 6.04 -6.80 1.24
CA ARG A 51 5.01 -7.76 1.71
C ARG A 51 5.36 -8.39 3.05
N ASN A 52 6.63 -8.67 3.31
CA ASN A 52 7.10 -9.16 4.61
C ASN A 52 6.97 -8.08 5.69
N GLU A 53 7.35 -6.83 5.39
CA GLU A 53 7.16 -5.70 6.33
C GLU A 53 5.68 -5.46 6.65
N ILE A 54 4.78 -5.64 5.68
CA ILE A 54 3.33 -5.53 5.90
C ILE A 54 2.84 -6.71 6.74
N SER A 55 3.09 -7.96 6.35
CA SER A 55 2.54 -9.13 7.06
C SER A 55 3.13 -9.36 8.45
N GLY A 56 4.41 -9.06 8.64
CA GLY A 56 5.12 -9.16 9.92
C GLY A 56 5.12 -7.86 10.72
N PHE A 57 4.27 -6.90 10.38
CA PHE A 57 4.28 -5.59 11.02
C PHE A 57 4.02 -5.71 12.53
N THR A 58 4.92 -5.12 13.32
CA THR A 58 4.73 -4.92 14.75
C THR A 58 5.08 -3.48 15.09
N GLN A 59 4.33 -2.88 16.00
CA GLN A 59 4.71 -1.59 16.58
C GLN A 59 5.97 -1.77 17.43
N LEU A 60 6.96 -0.91 17.25
CA LEU A 60 8.17 -0.92 18.06
C LEU A 60 7.88 -0.31 19.43
N SER A 61 8.61 -0.74 20.46
CA SER A 61 8.48 -0.20 21.82
C SER A 61 8.86 1.29 21.92
N SER A 62 9.64 1.78 20.96
CA SER A 62 10.06 3.18 20.86
C SER A 62 9.10 4.08 20.08
N GLU A 63 8.11 3.50 19.39
CA GLU A 63 7.18 4.25 18.55
C GLU A 63 5.84 4.50 19.27
N THR A 64 5.26 5.67 19.05
CA THR A 64 3.84 5.96 19.31
C THR A 64 2.96 5.18 18.33
N PHE A 65 1.65 5.08 18.62
CA PHE A 65 0.72 4.46 17.67
C PHE A 65 0.64 5.22 16.34
N SER A 66 0.65 6.56 16.38
CA SER A 66 0.61 7.40 15.17
C SER A 66 1.81 7.12 14.26
N GLU A 67 3.01 7.07 14.82
CA GLU A 67 4.24 6.77 14.05
C GLU A 67 4.18 5.36 13.46
N ALA A 68 3.73 4.36 14.24
CA ALA A 68 3.56 3.00 13.74
C ALA A 68 2.50 2.93 12.62
N TYR A 69 1.37 3.63 12.77
CA TYR A 69 0.33 3.69 11.75
C TYR A 69 0.83 4.35 10.46
N GLU A 70 1.55 5.47 10.56
CA GLU A 70 2.15 6.14 9.40
C GLU A 70 3.18 5.25 8.70
N ARG A 71 4.03 4.53 9.46
CA ARG A 71 4.98 3.56 8.90
C ARG A 71 4.25 2.43 8.16
N PHE A 72 3.18 1.88 8.76
CA PHE A 72 2.37 0.85 8.14
C PHE A 72 1.69 1.33 6.84
N LYS A 73 1.12 2.54 6.85
CA LYS A 73 0.57 3.19 5.64
C LYS A 73 1.65 3.44 4.59
N GLY A 74 2.86 3.81 5.02
CA GLY A 74 4.04 3.98 4.17
C GLY A 74 4.39 2.72 3.38
N TYR A 75 4.35 1.54 4.01
CA TYR A 75 4.58 0.27 3.29
C TYR A 75 3.49 -0.03 2.25
N GLN A 76 2.23 0.23 2.58
CA GLN A 76 1.10 0.07 1.63
C GLN A 76 1.24 0.98 0.41
N MET A 77 1.61 2.26 0.62
CA MET A 77 1.80 3.22 -0.47
C MET A 77 2.99 2.86 -1.38
N GLN A 78 4.05 2.28 -0.83
CA GLN A 78 5.21 1.84 -1.60
C GLN A 78 4.96 0.54 -2.38
N CYS A 79 3.99 -0.27 -1.96
CA CYS A 79 3.61 -1.52 -2.61
C CYS A 79 2.08 -1.58 -2.79
N PRO A 80 1.47 -0.72 -3.62
CA PRO A 80 0.01 -0.73 -3.80
C PRO A 80 -0.52 -2.04 -4.39
N HIS A 81 0.38 -2.83 -5.00
CA HIS A 81 0.15 -4.18 -5.51
C HIS A 81 0.47 -5.29 -4.50
N HIS A 82 0.45 -5.02 -3.19
CA HIS A 82 0.85 -5.96 -2.14
C HIS A 82 -0.03 -7.23 -2.04
N GLY A 83 -1.27 -7.21 -2.55
CA GLY A 83 -2.15 -8.38 -2.65
C GLY A 83 -2.80 -8.83 -1.33
N PHE A 84 -2.81 -7.98 -0.30
CA PHE A 84 -3.49 -8.24 0.97
C PHE A 84 -4.91 -7.68 0.92
N SER A 85 -5.87 -8.42 1.48
CA SER A 85 -7.24 -7.93 1.66
C SER A 85 -7.29 -6.82 2.71
N LYS A 86 -8.38 -6.05 2.74
CA LYS A 86 -8.59 -5.02 3.76
C LYS A 86 -8.65 -5.64 5.15
N GLU A 87 -9.25 -6.82 5.26
CA GLU A 87 -9.39 -7.60 6.49
C GLU A 87 -8.02 -8.03 7.01
N ASN A 88 -7.14 -8.51 6.13
CA ASN A 88 -5.75 -8.85 6.51
C ASN A 88 -5.01 -7.61 7.02
N LEU A 89 -5.11 -6.48 6.33
CA LEU A 89 -4.44 -5.24 6.74
C LEU A 89 -4.94 -4.72 8.10
N LEU A 90 -6.25 -4.85 8.38
CA LEU A 90 -6.83 -4.46 9.66
C LEU A 90 -6.36 -5.36 10.80
N SER A 91 -6.26 -6.67 10.55
CA SER A 91 -5.77 -7.63 11.55
C SER A 91 -4.30 -7.42 11.92
N THR A 92 -3.51 -6.86 10.99
CA THR A 92 -2.08 -6.59 11.16
C THR A 92 -1.80 -5.40 12.11
N LEU A 93 -2.71 -4.42 12.22
CA LEU A 93 -2.59 -3.33 13.19
C LEU A 93 -3.80 -3.33 14.14
N PRO A 94 -3.84 -4.24 15.14
CA PRO A 94 -4.99 -4.46 16.01
C PRO A 94 -5.44 -3.20 16.77
N ARG A 95 -4.48 -2.32 17.11
CA ARG A 95 -4.73 -1.11 17.93
C ARG A 95 -5.60 -0.05 17.26
N SER A 96 -5.82 -0.10 15.94
CA SER A 96 -6.72 0.83 15.25
C SER A 96 -8.18 0.73 15.72
N VAL A 97 -8.58 -0.42 16.28
CA VAL A 97 -9.93 -0.64 16.82
C VAL A 97 -9.99 -0.33 18.32
N THR A 98 -8.88 -0.52 19.04
CA THR A 98 -8.83 -0.31 20.50
C THR A 98 -8.67 1.16 20.86
N GLU A 99 -7.87 1.95 20.13
CA GLU A 99 -7.60 3.34 20.53
C GLU A 99 -8.81 4.26 20.36
N VAL A 100 -9.66 4.03 19.34
CA VAL A 100 -10.94 4.76 19.20
C VAL A 100 -11.87 4.41 20.37
N GLN A 101 -11.87 3.16 20.81
CA GLN A 101 -12.64 2.73 21.98
C GLN A 101 -12.03 3.28 23.28
N ASP A 102 -10.72 3.33 23.41
CA ASP A 102 -10.02 3.81 24.62
C ASP A 102 -10.11 5.32 24.75
N VAL A 103 -10.00 6.10 23.66
CA VAL A 103 -10.23 7.55 23.69
C VAL A 103 -11.69 7.86 24.04
N VAL A 104 -12.64 7.12 23.47
CA VAL A 104 -14.07 7.26 23.82
C VAL A 104 -14.33 6.87 25.27
N ARG A 105 -13.70 5.80 25.76
CA ARG A 105 -13.87 5.28 27.13
C ARG A 105 -13.23 6.18 28.18
N HIS A 106 -12.01 6.68 27.94
CA HIS A 106 -11.35 7.65 28.82
C HIS A 106 -12.02 9.02 28.76
N GLY A 107 -12.52 9.43 27.59
CA GLY A 107 -13.33 10.64 27.44
C GLY A 107 -14.65 10.57 28.21
N GLN A 108 -15.34 9.44 28.17
CA GLN A 108 -16.58 9.21 28.92
C GLN A 108 -16.36 9.16 30.45
N GLN A 109 -15.26 8.57 30.93
CA GLN A 109 -14.96 8.56 32.37
C GLN A 109 -14.69 9.95 32.96
N ARG A 110 -14.09 10.88 32.19
CA ARG A 110 -13.84 12.26 32.66
C ARG A 110 -15.11 13.11 32.76
N LEU A 111 -16.14 12.80 31.99
CA LEU A 111 -17.44 13.50 32.01
C LEU A 111 -18.40 12.99 33.09
N LEU A 112 -18.18 11.78 33.62
CA LEU A 112 -18.99 11.21 34.70
C LEU A 112 -18.45 11.52 36.11
N HIS A 113 -17.20 12.00 36.21
CA HIS A 113 -16.51 12.24 37.48
C HIS A 113 -16.02 13.70 37.64
N GLY A 114 -16.42 14.62 36.77
CA GLY A 114 -16.19 16.07 36.89
C GLY A 114 -17.51 16.81 36.88
#